data_AF-A0A821C2C5-F1
#
_entry.id   AF-A0A821C2C5-F1
#
_cell.length_a   1.000
_cell.length_b   1.000
_cell.length_c   1.000
_cell.angle_alpha   90.00
_cell.angle_beta   90.00
_cell.angle_gamma   90.00
#
_symmetry.space_group_name_H-M   'P 1'
#
loop_
_entity.id
_entity.type
_entity.pdbx_description
1 polymer ?
#
loop_
_entity_poly.entity_id
_entity_poly.type
_entity_poly.pdbx_seq_one_letter_code
_entity_poly.pdbx_strand_id
1 'polypeptide(L)'
;MNRHKLNLFAVLCIETSHYVAFVKFKQQNQRHEWMFFDSMSDRIHNEKNIPLVDRVPDFDRWIDDAEQDKYFFQDLDRIRSQARPSSQKFDENAMRQLRLFRDGIVFFYENSC
;
A
#
# COMPACT_ATOMS: atom_id res chain seq x y z
N MET A 1 32.72 -9.00 -5.26
CA MET A 1 31.32 -9.07 -5.76
C MET A 1 30.81 -7.66 -5.92
N ASN A 2 30.34 -7.29 -7.12
CA ASN A 2 29.69 -6.00 -7.34
C ASN A 2 28.26 -6.08 -6.78
N ARG A 3 27.88 -5.09 -5.94
CA ARG A 3 26.49 -4.95 -5.47
C ARG A 3 25.73 -4.10 -6.48
N HIS A 4 24.66 -4.65 -7.03
CA HIS A 4 23.73 -3.93 -7.88
C HIS A 4 22.55 -3.46 -7.03
N LYS A 5 22.20 -2.18 -7.14
CA LYS A 5 21.01 -1.61 -6.51
C LYS A 5 19.83 -1.75 -7.47
N LEU A 6 18.67 -2.10 -6.91
CA LEU A 6 17.40 -2.14 -7.60
C LEU A 6 16.43 -1.18 -6.90
N ASN A 7 15.49 -0.64 -7.66
CA ASN A 7 14.43 0.22 -7.15
C ASN A 7 13.15 -0.58 -7.01
N LEU A 8 12.55 -0.58 -5.81
CA LEU A 8 11.17 -1.04 -5.65
C LEU A 8 10.26 -0.09 -6.44
N PHE A 9 9.40 -0.64 -7.29
CA PHE A 9 8.45 0.15 -8.09
C PHE A 9 7.00 -0.33 -7.98
N ALA A 10 6.74 -1.54 -7.49
CA ALA A 10 5.38 -1.96 -7.17
C ALA A 10 5.34 -2.99 -6.04
N VAL A 11 4.24 -3.00 -5.30
CA VAL A 11 3.91 -4.02 -4.30
C VAL A 11 2.49 -4.50 -4.57
N LEU A 12 2.34 -5.80 -4.81
CA LEU A 12 1.03 -6.45 -4.86
C LEU A 12 0.67 -6.93 -3.47
N CYS A 13 -0.53 -6.59 -2.99
CA CYS A 13 -0.99 -6.92 -1.65
C CYS A 13 -2.29 -7.72 -1.70
N ILE A 14 -2.40 -8.74 -0.86
CA ILE A 14 -3.62 -9.54 -0.69
C ILE A 14 -3.85 -9.87 0.78
N GLU A 15 -5.04 -9.51 1.26
CA GLU A 15 -5.44 -9.86 2.62
C GLU A 15 -5.92 -11.32 2.70
N THR A 16 -6.95 -11.65 1.92
CA THR A 16 -7.58 -12.98 1.86
C THR A 16 -7.82 -13.38 0.41
N SER A 17 -8.66 -12.62 -0.30
CA SER A 17 -9.03 -12.90 -1.70
C SER A 17 -9.04 -11.67 -2.60
N HIS A 18 -8.85 -10.47 -2.04
CA HIS A 18 -8.91 -9.21 -2.77
C HIS A 18 -7.52 -8.64 -2.98
N TYR A 19 -7.10 -8.50 -4.23
CA TYR A 19 -5.82 -7.91 -4.59
C TYR A 19 -5.91 -6.40 -4.74
N VAL A 20 -4.92 -5.70 -4.18
CA VAL A 20 -4.69 -4.26 -4.38
C VAL A 20 -3.21 -4.06 -4.68
N ALA A 21 -2.85 -2.91 -5.24
CA ALA A 21 -1.47 -2.63 -5.60
C ALA A 21 -1.01 -1.25 -5.13
N PHE A 22 0.25 -1.17 -4.69
CA PHE A 22 0.99 0.08 -4.58
C PHE A 22 1.93 0.17 -5.78
N VAL A 23 1.90 1.29 -6.51
CA VAL A 23 2.72 1.48 -7.70
C VAL A 23 3.44 2.82 -7.62
N LYS A 24 4.74 2.78 -7.83
CA LYS A 24 5.61 3.95 -7.93
C LYS A 24 5.46 4.53 -9.32
N PHE A 25 5.24 5.83 -9.41
CA PHE A 25 5.29 6.56 -10.66
C PHE A 25 6.21 7.78 -10.52
N LYS A 26 6.70 8.27 -11.66
CA LYS A 26 7.60 9.41 -11.72
C LYS A 26 6.85 10.58 -12.35
N GLN A 27 6.75 11.69 -11.63
CA GLN A 27 6.29 12.94 -12.23
C GLN A 27 7.42 13.61 -13.04
N GLN A 28 7.05 14.49 -13.97
CA GLN A 28 8.01 15.25 -14.80
C GLN A 28 9.07 15.99 -13.96
N ASN A 29 8.78 16.31 -12.68
CA ASN A 29 9.67 17.04 -11.76
C ASN A 29 10.51 16.15 -10.83
N GLN A 30 10.88 14.94 -11.26
CA GLN A 30 11.84 14.02 -10.62
C GLN A 30 11.50 13.44 -9.23
N ARG A 31 10.54 13.99 -8.49
CA ARG A 31 10.07 13.33 -7.25
C ARG A 31 9.25 12.11 -7.61
N HIS A 32 9.61 10.97 -7.00
CA HIS A 32 8.81 9.76 -7.09
C HIS A 32 7.57 9.91 -6.21
N GLU A 33 6.42 9.51 -6.71
CA GLU A 33 5.18 9.43 -5.96
C GLU A 33 4.64 8.01 -6.03
N TRP A 34 3.86 7.62 -5.03
CA TRP A 34 3.21 6.33 -4.98
C TRP A 34 1.71 6.47 -5.18
N MET A 35 1.11 5.49 -5.84
CA MET A 35 -0.33 5.35 -5.99
C MET A 35 -0.80 4.05 -5.37
N PHE A 36 -1.99 4.09 -4.79
CA PHE A 36 -2.76 2.93 -4.40
C PHE A 36 -3.81 2.63 -5.49
N PHE A 37 -3.95 1.36 -5.84
CA PHE A 37 -4.95 0.89 -6.80
C PHE A 37 -5.80 -0.21 -6.19
N ASP A 38 -7.12 -0.01 -6.25
CA ASP A 38 -8.13 -1.02 -5.92
C ASP A 38 -9.13 -1.13 -7.08
N SER A 39 -9.20 -2.31 -7.70
CA SER A 39 -10.10 -2.56 -8.84
C SER A 39 -11.59 -2.69 -8.46
N MET A 40 -11.90 -2.88 -7.17
CA MET A 40 -13.24 -3.12 -6.64
C MET A 40 -13.55 -2.23 -5.44
N SER A 41 -13.05 -0.98 -5.45
CA SER A 41 -13.18 -0.04 -4.35
C SER A 41 -14.62 0.37 -4.05
N ASP A 42 -15.51 0.36 -5.05
CA ASP A 42 -16.94 0.64 -4.88
C ASP A 42 -17.76 -0.09 -5.97
N ARG A 43 -19.10 0.00 -5.91
CA ARG A 43 -20.01 -0.63 -6.87
C ARG A 43 -21.15 0.29 -7.30
N ILE A 44 -21.43 0.33 -8.61
CA ILE A 44 -22.66 0.92 -9.14
C ILE A 44 -23.76 -0.15 -9.12
N HIS A 45 -24.83 0.11 -8.37
CA HIS A 45 -26.00 -0.77 -8.24
C HIS A 45 -25.64 -2.23 -7.85
N ASN A 46 -24.54 -2.45 -7.10
CA ASN A 46 -24.01 -3.77 -6.75
C ASN A 46 -23.58 -4.70 -7.91
N GLU A 47 -23.66 -4.25 -9.16
CA GLU A 47 -23.43 -5.06 -10.36
C GLU A 47 -22.09 -4.78 -11.04
N LYS A 48 -21.62 -3.54 -10.99
CA LYS A 48 -20.39 -3.11 -11.68
C LYS A 48 -19.40 -2.53 -10.69
N ASN A 49 -18.18 -3.06 -10.69
CA ASN A 49 -17.10 -2.53 -9.87
C ASN A 49 -16.64 -1.16 -10.38
N ILE A 50 -16.34 -0.26 -9.44
CA ILE A 50 -15.72 1.04 -9.67
C ILE A 50 -14.29 0.96 -9.13
N PRO A 51 -13.27 1.15 -9.99
CA PRO A 51 -11.89 1.18 -9.53
C PRO A 51 -11.57 2.51 -8.84
N LEU A 52 -10.65 2.48 -7.88
CA LEU A 52 -10.02 3.64 -7.26
C LEU A 52 -8.53 3.64 -7.60
N VAL A 53 -8.04 4.81 -8.01
CA VAL A 53 -6.61 5.15 -8.04
C VAL A 53 -6.44 6.38 -7.18
N ASP A 54 -5.63 6.28 -6.13
CA ASP A 54 -5.40 7.41 -5.23
C ASP A 54 -3.91 7.59 -4.92
N ARG A 55 -3.50 8.83 -4.63
CA ARG A 55 -2.11 9.13 -4.30
C ARG A 55 -1.79 8.70 -2.87
N VAL A 56 -0.55 8.30 -2.66
CA VAL A 56 0.01 7.94 -1.35
C VAL A 56 1.26 8.78 -1.11
N PRO A 57 1.10 10.09 -0.81
CA PRO A 57 2.23 11.00 -0.66
C PRO A 57 3.11 10.65 0.56
N ASP A 58 2.54 9.97 1.54
CA ASP A 58 3.21 9.58 2.78
C ASP A 58 3.93 8.22 2.68
N PHE A 59 3.93 7.55 1.52
CA PHE A 59 4.49 6.20 1.38
C PHE A 59 5.93 6.11 1.90
N ASP A 60 6.81 7.02 1.47
CA ASP A 60 8.22 7.01 1.90
C ASP A 60 8.34 7.28 3.41
N ARG A 61 7.51 8.19 3.96
CA ARG A 61 7.44 8.43 5.41
C ARG A 61 7.03 7.17 6.16
N TRP A 62 6.08 6.39 5.62
CA TRP A 62 5.67 5.15 6.27
C TRP A 62 6.78 4.11 6.32
N ILE A 63 7.65 4.06 5.30
CA ILE A 63 8.85 3.21 5.32
C ILE A 63 9.79 3.68 6.43
N ASP A 64 10.07 4.99 6.51
CA ASP A 64 10.91 5.58 7.55
C ASP A 64 10.35 5.29 8.96
N ASP A 65 9.04 5.45 9.14
CA ASP A 65 8.33 5.16 10.40
C ASP A 65 8.46 3.68 10.77
N ALA A 66 8.30 2.76 9.81
CA ALA A 66 8.42 1.33 10.03
C ALA A 66 9.85 0.89 10.38
N GLU A 67 10.87 1.61 9.89
CA GLU A 67 12.27 1.36 10.24
C GLU A 67 12.64 1.91 11.63
N GLN A 68 12.03 3.02 12.04
CA GLN A 68 12.42 3.76 13.26
C GLN A 68 11.56 3.41 14.48
N ASP A 69 10.26 3.16 14.31
CA ASP A 69 9.34 2.89 15.40
C ASP A 69 9.21 1.38 15.66
N LYS A 70 9.79 0.95 16.79
CA LYS A 70 9.73 -0.44 17.27
C LYS A 70 8.31 -0.95 17.55
N TYR A 71 7.32 -0.08 17.72
CA TYR A 71 5.93 -0.45 17.99
C TYR A 71 5.05 -0.40 16.74
N PHE A 72 5.55 0.15 15.63
CA PHE A 72 4.80 0.34 14.38
C PHE A 72 3.98 -0.89 13.97
N PHE A 73 4.66 -2.03 13.85
CA PHE A 73 4.04 -3.29 13.45
C PHE A 73 3.05 -3.84 14.47
N GLN A 74 3.27 -3.60 15.76
CA GLN A 74 2.35 -4.02 16.84
C GLN A 74 1.09 -3.17 16.82
N ASP A 75 1.22 -1.88 16.56
CA ASP A 75 0.08 -0.97 16.44
C ASP A 75 -0.75 -1.28 15.19
N LEU A 76 -0.11 -1.62 14.07
CA LEU A 76 -0.82 -2.19 12.92
C LEU A 76 -1.59 -3.46 13.29
N ASP A 77 -0.98 -4.42 13.99
CA ASP A 77 -1.69 -5.65 14.40
C ASP A 77 -2.88 -5.37 15.31
N ARG A 78 -2.75 -4.37 16.21
CA ARG A 78 -3.87 -3.90 17.05
C ARG A 78 -4.99 -3.33 16.19
N ILE A 79 -4.68 -2.45 15.23
CA ILE A 79 -5.67 -1.89 14.30
C ILE A 79 -6.39 -3.01 13.55
N ARG A 80 -5.65 -3.99 13.01
CA ARG A 80 -6.22 -5.14 12.31
C ARG A 80 -7.16 -5.96 13.19
N SER A 81 -6.79 -6.21 14.44
CA SER A 81 -7.62 -6.96 15.40
C SER A 81 -8.92 -6.23 15.77
N GLN A 82 -8.91 -4.89 15.71
CA GLN A 82 -10.06 -4.05 15.99
C GLN A 82 -10.96 -3.87 14.75
N ALA A 83 -10.44 -4.11 13.55
CA ALA A 83 -11.18 -4.05 12.30
C ALA A 83 -12.21 -5.20 12.21
N ARG A 84 -13.43 -4.93 12.70
CA ARG A 84 -14.61 -5.79 12.52
C ARG A 84 -15.48 -5.35 11.33
N PRO A 85 -16.30 -6.25 10.77
CA PRO A 85 -16.66 -6.22 9.35
C PRO A 85 -17.63 -5.14 8.84
N SER A 86 -18.16 -4.20 9.63
CA SER A 86 -19.36 -3.49 9.14
C SER A 86 -19.67 -2.07 9.62
N SER A 87 -18.80 -1.34 10.33
CA SER A 87 -19.23 0.03 10.71
C SER A 87 -18.15 1.02 11.16
N GLN A 88 -16.91 0.61 11.42
CA GLN A 88 -15.90 1.59 11.81
C GLN A 88 -15.19 2.09 10.56
N LYS A 89 -15.47 3.34 10.16
CA LYS A 89 -14.66 4.06 9.17
C LYS A 89 -13.26 4.18 9.73
N PHE A 90 -12.37 3.29 9.33
CA PHE A 90 -10.95 3.43 9.59
C PHE A 90 -10.41 4.60 8.76
N ASP A 91 -9.35 5.22 9.27
CA ASP A 91 -8.55 6.12 8.47
C ASP A 91 -8.01 5.35 7.25
N GLU A 92 -8.23 5.91 6.06
CA GLU A 92 -7.83 5.26 4.81
C GLU A 92 -6.32 5.00 4.76
N ASN A 93 -5.52 5.88 5.38
CA ASN A 93 -4.08 5.69 5.47
C ASN A 93 -3.70 4.51 6.36
N ALA A 94 -4.34 4.35 7.52
CA ALA A 94 -4.10 3.19 8.40
C ALA A 94 -4.40 1.86 7.69
N MET A 95 -5.49 1.81 6.91
CA MET A 95 -5.82 0.64 6.10
C MET A 95 -4.79 0.42 4.98
N ARG A 96 -4.37 1.46 4.27
CA ARG A 96 -3.32 1.35 3.24
C ARG A 96 -1.99 0.88 3.83
N GLN A 97 -1.59 1.37 5.00
CA GLN A 97 -0.41 0.89 5.72
C GLN A 97 -0.55 -0.60 6.07
N LEU A 98 -1.69 -1.03 6.60
CA LEU A 98 -1.97 -2.45 6.85
C LEU A 98 -1.80 -3.29 5.59
N ARG A 99 -2.42 -2.86 4.48
CA ARG A 99 -2.32 -3.54 3.19
C ARG A 99 -0.87 -3.63 2.71
N LEU A 100 -0.08 -2.56 2.84
CA LEU A 100 1.31 -2.53 2.41
C LEU A 100 2.20 -3.45 3.26
N PHE A 101 2.15 -3.29 4.59
CA PHE A 101 3.12 -3.90 5.50
C PHE A 101 2.75 -5.31 5.98
N ARG A 102 1.46 -5.65 6.00
CA ARG A 102 0.99 -6.96 6.46
C ARG A 102 0.51 -7.87 5.34
N ASP A 103 0.04 -7.29 4.24
CA ASP A 103 -0.58 -8.06 3.16
C ASP A 103 0.25 -8.05 1.86
N GLY A 104 1.43 -7.40 1.84
CA GLY A 104 2.35 -7.41 0.71
C GLY A 104 2.85 -8.83 0.38
N ILE A 105 2.53 -9.32 -0.83
CA ILE A 105 2.83 -10.70 -1.25
C ILE A 105 3.85 -10.78 -2.38
N VAL A 106 3.91 -9.78 -3.27
CA VAL A 106 4.91 -9.71 -4.34
C VAL A 106 5.49 -8.30 -4.41
N PHE A 107 6.82 -8.21 -4.39
CA PHE A 107 7.57 -6.96 -4.45
C PHE A 107 8.33 -6.91 -5.78
N PHE A 108 8.01 -5.91 -6.60
CA PHE A 108 8.58 -5.75 -7.93
C PHE A 108 9.72 -4.74 -7.90
N TYR A 109 10.87 -5.16 -8.42
CA TYR A 109 12.09 -4.37 -8.47
C TYR A 109 12.55 -4.18 -9.91
N GLU A 110 13.04 -2.99 -10.23
CA GLU A 110 13.64 -2.64 -11.51
C GLU A 110 15.07 -2.14 -11.32
N ASN A 111 15.87 -2.12 -12.40
CA ASN A 111 17.24 -1.59 -12.33
C ASN A 111 17.21 -0.10 -11.95
N SER A 112 18.10 0.30 -11.04
CA SER A 112 18.36 1.72 -10.81
C SER A 112 19.06 2.29 -12.05
N CYS A 113 18.36 3.11 -12.84
CA CYS A 113 18.97 3.90 -13.91
C CYS A 113 20.01 4.89 -13.36
#